data_AF-A0A7W2FNK9-F1
#
_entry.id   AF-A0A7W2FNK9-F1
#
_cell.length_a   1.000
_cell.length_b   1.000
_cell.length_c   1.000
_cell.angle_alpha   90.00
_cell.angle_beta   90.00
_cell.angle_gamma   90.00
#
_symmetry.space_group_name_H-M   'P 1'
#
loop_
_entity.id
_entity.type
_entity.pdbx_description
1 polymer ?
#
loop_
_entity_poly.entity_id
_entity_poly.type
_entity_poly.pdbx_seq_one_letter_code
_entity_poly.pdbx_strand_id
1 'polypeptide(L)'
;MFLDYFALGLLVFVALVLFYGVIAIHDIPYEIAKSREHPHQDAIHYAGWVSLFTLHVLWPFLWIWATLWRKERGWGFHRLEEEQHDLHHRLEQLIDHVETLQHDVSTLKQQTLEQQQQLDQHKASTPNSASVTNNKEEL
;
A
#
# COMPACT_ATOMS: atom_id res chain seq x y z
N MET A 1 -46.96 17.66 52.57
CA MET A 1 -45.68 18.28 52.96
C MET A 1 -44.53 17.27 52.99
N PHE A 2 -44.41 16.37 53.97
CA PHE A 2 -43.30 15.38 54.02
C PHE A 2 -43.25 14.46 52.78
N LEU A 3 -44.40 13.92 52.36
CA LEU A 3 -44.51 13.10 51.16
C LEU A 3 -44.12 13.86 49.88
N ASP A 4 -44.40 15.17 49.81
CA ASP A 4 -44.06 15.99 48.64
C ASP A 4 -42.55 16.24 48.56
N TYR A 5 -41.89 16.54 49.69
CA TYR A 5 -40.43 16.64 49.74
C TYR A 5 -39.74 15.30 49.50
N PHE A 6 -40.32 14.20 49.98
CA PHE A 6 -39.83 12.85 49.71
C PHE A 6 -39.97 12.48 48.23
N ALA A 7 -41.11 12.77 47.62
CA ALA A 7 -41.34 12.56 46.19
C ALA A 7 -40.43 13.44 45.34
N LEU A 8 -40.22 14.71 45.72
CA LEU A 8 -39.27 15.61 45.07
C LEU A 8 -37.84 15.06 45.16
N GLY A 9 -37.42 14.57 46.32
CA GLY A 9 -36.11 13.95 46.52
C GLY A 9 -35.92 12.68 45.69
N LEU A 10 -36.94 11.80 45.67
CA LEU A 10 -36.95 10.59 44.84
C LEU A 10 -36.89 10.93 43.35
N LEU A 11 -37.64 11.95 42.91
CA LEU A 11 -37.65 12.42 41.53
C LEU A 11 -36.26 12.90 41.09
N VAL A 12 -35.59 13.71 41.93
CA VAL A 12 -34.23 14.18 41.67
C VAL A 12 -33.24 13.02 41.66
N PHE A 13 -33.38 12.07 42.60
CA PHE A 13 -32.53 10.89 42.66
C PHE A 13 -32.66 10.02 41.39
N VAL A 14 -33.89 9.70 40.98
CA VAL A 14 -34.14 8.92 39.75
C VAL A 14 -33.62 9.67 38.52
N ALA A 15 -33.81 10.98 38.45
CA ALA A 15 -33.26 11.80 37.37
C ALA A 15 -31.73 11.73 37.31
N LEU A 16 -31.04 11.83 38.47
CA LEU A 16 -29.58 11.69 38.55
C LEU A 16 -29.12 10.29 38.15
N VAL A 17 -29.80 9.24 38.61
CA VAL A 17 -29.48 7.84 38.28
C VAL A 17 -29.64 7.59 36.78
N LEU A 18 -30.72 8.10 36.16
CA LEU A 18 -30.92 7.99 34.71
C LEU A 18 -29.86 8.79 33.93
N PHE A 19 -29.56 10.00 34.37
CA PHE A 19 -28.57 10.86 33.71
C PHE A 19 -27.16 10.24 33.76
N TYR A 20 -26.71 9.80 34.92
CA TYR A 20 -25.43 9.10 35.07
C TYR A 20 -25.41 7.72 34.41
N GLY A 21 -26.53 6.99 34.43
CA GLY A 21 -26.65 5.70 33.76
C GLY A 21 -26.48 5.81 32.24
N VAL A 22 -27.09 6.84 31.63
CA VAL A 22 -26.90 7.13 30.21
C VAL A 22 -25.45 7.49 29.90
N ILE A 23 -24.83 8.37 30.69
CA ILE A 23 -23.41 8.74 30.52
C ILE A 23 -22.50 7.50 30.58
N ALA A 24 -22.72 6.60 31.56
CA ALA A 24 -21.93 5.38 31.70
C ALA A 24 -22.08 4.42 30.50
N ILE A 25 -23.28 4.29 29.92
CA ILE A 25 -23.52 3.46 28.73
C ILE A 25 -22.81 4.03 27.49
N HIS A 26 -22.66 5.35 27.40
CA HIS A 26 -21.97 6.00 26.28
C HIS A 26 -20.46 5.79 26.29
N ASP A 27 -19.86 5.53 27.45
CA ASP A 27 -18.42 5.24 27.55
C ASP A 27 -18.06 3.80 27.13
N ILE A 28 -19.02 2.88 27.03
CA ILE A 28 -18.80 1.49 26.56
C ILE A 28 -18.13 1.41 25.18
N PRO A 29 -18.62 2.10 24.12
CA PRO A 29 -17.94 2.12 22.82
C PRO A 29 -16.52 2.72 22.87
N TYR A 30 -16.26 3.66 23.77
CA TYR A 30 -14.92 4.21 23.98
C TYR A 30 -13.97 3.15 24.57
N GLU A 31 -14.41 2.34 25.54
CA GLU A 31 -13.60 1.24 26.06
C GLU A 31 -13.31 0.16 25.00
N ILE A 32 -14.25 -0.11 24.09
CA ILE A 32 -14.04 -1.01 22.96
C ILE A 32 -12.99 -0.42 22.00
N ALA A 33 -12.98 0.90 21.78
CA ALA A 33 -11.97 1.56 20.96
C ALA A 33 -10.58 1.56 21.62
N LYS A 34 -10.53 1.78 22.94
CA LYS A 34 -9.31 1.79 23.75
C LYS A 34 -8.66 0.41 23.82
N SER A 35 -9.44 -0.64 24.09
CA SER A 35 -8.94 -2.03 24.13
C SER A 35 -8.43 -2.54 22.78
N ARG A 36 -8.81 -1.89 21.68
CA ARG A 36 -8.33 -2.21 20.34
C ARG A 36 -7.14 -1.38 19.89
N GLU A 37 -6.75 -0.29 20.57
CA GLU A 37 -5.75 0.68 20.10
C GLU A 37 -6.16 1.42 18.81
N HIS A 38 -7.42 1.86 18.74
CA HIS A 38 -7.86 2.74 17.66
C HIS A 38 -7.00 4.03 17.62
N PRO A 39 -6.51 4.48 16.45
CA PRO A 39 -5.74 5.73 16.32
C PRO A 39 -6.58 6.99 16.59
N HIS A 40 -7.91 6.86 16.63
CA HIS A 40 -8.87 7.96 16.86
C HIS A 40 -9.68 7.79 18.15
N GLN A 41 -9.04 7.26 19.21
CA GLN A 41 -9.65 7.12 20.55
C GLN A 41 -10.26 8.42 21.07
N ASP A 42 -9.55 9.55 20.88
CA ASP A 42 -10.02 10.85 21.33
C ASP A 42 -11.25 11.32 20.54
N ALA A 43 -11.32 11.00 19.24
CA ALA A 43 -12.47 11.35 18.41
C ALA A 43 -13.74 10.62 18.87
N ILE A 44 -13.62 9.35 19.28
CA ILE A 44 -14.76 8.60 19.84
C ILE A 44 -15.17 9.14 21.21
N HIS A 45 -14.21 9.59 22.04
CA HIS A 45 -14.52 10.24 23.31
C HIS A 45 -15.31 11.54 23.10
N TYR A 46 -14.79 12.47 22.30
CA TYR A 46 -15.47 13.74 22.00
C TYR A 46 -16.80 13.54 21.28
N ALA A 47 -16.88 12.55 20.40
CA ALA A 47 -18.12 12.24 19.70
C ALA A 47 -19.19 11.60 20.61
N GLY A 48 -18.80 10.95 21.72
CA GLY A 48 -19.72 10.57 22.80
C GLY A 48 -20.40 11.78 23.42
N TRP A 49 -19.64 12.82 23.76
CA TRP A 49 -20.19 14.09 24.26
C TRP A 49 -21.06 14.82 23.23
N VAL A 50 -20.65 14.81 21.94
CA VAL A 50 -21.46 15.38 20.84
C VAL A 50 -22.75 14.57 20.61
N SER A 51 -22.71 13.25 20.81
CA SER A 51 -23.90 12.39 20.64
C SER A 51 -25.02 12.74 21.62
N LEU A 52 -24.65 13.18 22.84
CA LEU A 52 -25.56 13.68 23.87
C LEU A 52 -26.32 14.93 23.39
N PHE A 53 -25.65 15.79 22.62
CA PHE A 53 -26.26 16.97 22.00
C PHE A 53 -27.16 16.60 20.81
N THR A 54 -26.79 15.58 20.04
CA THR A 54 -27.54 15.11 18.85
C THR A 54 -28.70 14.15 19.15
N LEU A 55 -29.19 14.11 20.40
CA LEU A 55 -30.26 13.21 20.85
C LEU A 55 -29.96 11.73 20.52
N HIS A 56 -28.70 11.31 20.74
CA HIS A 56 -28.26 9.91 20.61
C HIS A 56 -28.33 9.31 19.19
N VAL A 57 -28.60 10.12 18.15
CA VAL A 57 -28.66 9.63 16.76
C VAL A 57 -27.31 9.13 16.25
N LEU A 58 -26.22 9.80 16.65
CA LEU A 58 -24.86 9.41 16.26
C LEU A 58 -24.35 8.18 17.04
N TRP A 59 -24.94 7.85 18.18
CA TRP A 59 -24.45 6.80 19.06
C TRP A 59 -24.38 5.39 18.42
N PRO A 60 -25.44 4.85 17.77
CA PRO A 60 -25.35 3.54 17.12
C PRO A 60 -24.33 3.53 15.97
N PHE A 61 -24.13 4.66 15.31
CA PHE A 61 -23.11 4.82 14.27
C PHE A 61 -21.69 4.76 14.84
N LEU A 62 -21.44 5.43 15.96
CA LEU A 62 -20.17 5.35 16.68
C LEU A 62 -19.83 3.95 17.18
N TRP A 63 -20.83 3.21 17.64
CA TRP A 63 -20.64 1.82 18.07
C TRP A 63 -20.21 0.91 16.91
N ILE A 64 -20.81 1.09 15.73
CA ILE A 64 -20.40 0.37 14.50
C ILE A 64 -18.97 0.75 14.13
N TRP A 65 -18.60 2.02 14.25
CA TRP A 65 -17.26 2.48 13.92
C TRP A 65 -16.18 1.97 14.89
N ALA A 66 -16.51 1.91 16.18
CA ALA A 66 -15.65 1.31 17.20
C ALA A 66 -15.40 -0.18 16.92
N THR A 67 -16.41 -0.92 16.49
CA THR A 67 -16.31 -2.37 16.19
C THR A 67 -15.71 -2.68 14.81
N LEU A 68 -15.76 -1.73 13.87
CA LEU A 68 -15.26 -1.92 12.49
C LEU A 68 -13.72 -2.05 12.41
N TRP A 69 -12.98 -1.43 13.34
CA TRP A 69 -11.52 -1.41 13.28
C TRP A 69 -10.89 -2.69 13.82
N ARG A 70 -9.87 -3.18 13.11
CA ARG A 70 -9.12 -4.39 13.45
C ARG A 70 -7.63 -4.12 13.49
N LYS A 71 -6.99 -4.48 14.60
CA LYS A 71 -5.55 -4.32 14.86
C LYS A 71 -4.67 -4.96 13.77
N GLU A 72 -5.09 -6.10 13.23
CA GLU A 72 -4.36 -6.81 12.15
C GLU A 72 -4.50 -6.19 10.74
N ARG A 73 -5.41 -5.25 10.51
CA ARG A 73 -5.60 -4.63 9.18
C ARG A 73 -5.61 -3.11 9.18
N GLY A 74 -5.70 -2.46 10.34
CA GLY A 74 -5.93 -1.01 10.43
C GLY A 74 -7.09 -0.59 9.53
N TRP A 75 -6.97 0.59 8.93
CA TRP A 75 -7.87 1.09 7.88
C TRP A 75 -7.46 0.59 6.49
N GLY A 76 -7.04 -0.67 6.35
CA GLY A 76 -6.61 -1.26 5.06
C GLY A 76 -5.33 -0.68 4.43
N PHE A 77 -4.87 0.49 4.87
CA PHE A 77 -3.74 1.21 4.29
C PHE A 77 -2.37 0.72 4.74
N HIS A 78 -2.27 0.00 5.86
CA HIS A 78 -0.97 -0.45 6.38
C HIS A 78 -0.36 -1.59 5.54
N ARG A 79 -1.20 -2.35 4.82
CA ARG A 79 -0.73 -3.40 3.88
C ARG A 79 -0.06 -2.81 2.63
N LEU A 80 -0.43 -1.58 2.25
CA LEU A 80 0.15 -0.92 1.09
C LEU A 80 1.61 -0.52 1.35
N GLU A 81 2.01 -0.29 2.60
CA GLU A 81 3.35 0.19 2.93
C GLU A 81 4.42 -0.92 2.82
N GLU A 82 4.08 -2.17 3.18
CA GLU A 82 4.92 -3.34 2.88
C GLU A 82 4.98 -3.63 1.37
N GLU A 83 3.85 -3.54 0.66
CA GLU A 83 3.84 -3.68 -0.80
C GLU A 83 4.67 -2.57 -1.48
N GLN A 84 4.64 -1.34 -0.96
CA GLN A 84 5.44 -0.24 -1.50
C GLN A 84 6.94 -0.53 -1.42
N HIS A 85 7.44 -1.06 -0.30
CA HIS A 85 8.86 -1.40 -0.17
C HIS A 85 9.30 -2.50 -1.14
N ASP A 86 8.48 -3.53 -1.32
CA ASP A 86 8.73 -4.59 -2.30
C ASP A 86 8.66 -4.08 -3.75
N LEU A 87 7.75 -3.16 -4.04
CA LEU A 87 7.66 -2.53 -5.37
C LEU A 87 8.87 -1.64 -5.67
N HIS A 88 9.38 -0.88 -4.70
CA HIS A 88 10.58 -0.06 -4.89
C HIS A 88 11.80 -0.95 -5.19
N HIS A 89 11.98 -2.06 -4.47
CA HIS A 89 13.06 -3.00 -4.76
C HIS A 89 12.97 -3.62 -6.16
N ARG A 90 11.77 -3.96 -6.61
CA ARG A 90 11.55 -4.51 -7.97
C ARG A 90 11.81 -3.48 -9.06
N LEU A 91 11.51 -2.21 -8.81
CA LEU A 91 11.79 -1.11 -9.74
C LEU A 91 13.30 -0.89 -9.89
N GLU A 92 14.05 -0.89 -8.78
CA GLU A 92 15.52 -0.79 -8.79
C GLU A 92 16.14 -1.91 -9.64
N GLN A 93 15.70 -3.16 -9.42
CA GLN A 93 16.17 -4.32 -10.17
C GLN A 93 15.82 -4.25 -11.67
N LEU A 94 14.68 -3.68 -12.02
CA LEU A 94 14.28 -3.52 -13.42
C LEU A 94 15.16 -2.49 -14.14
N ILE A 95 15.54 -1.41 -13.45
CA ILE A 95 16.42 -0.37 -13.99
C ILE A 95 17.80 -0.97 -14.28
N ASP A 96 18.40 -1.70 -13.32
CA ASP A 96 19.69 -2.36 -13.50
C ASP A 96 19.68 -3.38 -14.65
N HIS A 97 18.60 -4.15 -14.79
CA HIS A 97 18.46 -5.10 -15.90
C HIS A 97 18.35 -4.41 -17.26
N VAL A 98 17.63 -3.29 -17.35
CA VAL A 98 17.53 -2.51 -18.59
C VAL A 98 18.90 -1.94 -18.95
N GLU A 99 19.65 -1.42 -17.99
CA GLU A 99 21.00 -0.89 -18.23
C GLU A 99 21.97 -1.98 -18.70
N THR A 100 21.95 -3.15 -18.06
CA THR A 100 22.80 -4.29 -18.44
C THR A 100 22.49 -4.79 -19.85
N LEU A 101 21.20 -4.96 -20.18
CA LEU A 101 20.78 -5.39 -21.51
C LEU A 101 21.15 -4.36 -22.59
N GLN A 102 21.01 -3.07 -22.29
CA GLN A 102 21.42 -2.01 -23.19
C GLN A 102 22.93 -2.06 -23.47
N HIS A 103 23.74 -2.29 -22.43
CA HIS A 103 25.18 -2.45 -22.55
C HIS A 103 25.53 -3.66 -23.42
N ASP A 104 24.96 -4.84 -23.13
CA ASP A 104 25.23 -6.07 -23.86
C ASP A 104 24.90 -5.96 -25.35
N VAL A 105 23.75 -5.36 -25.69
CA VAL A 105 23.35 -5.10 -27.08
C VAL A 105 24.36 -4.19 -27.78
N SER A 106 24.88 -3.17 -27.09
CA SER A 106 25.87 -2.26 -27.67
C SER A 106 27.19 -2.96 -27.98
N THR A 107 27.68 -3.81 -27.07
CA THR A 107 28.90 -4.60 -27.25
C THR A 107 28.75 -5.65 -28.34
N LEU A 108 27.63 -6.39 -28.36
CA LEU A 108 27.35 -7.39 -29.40
C LEU A 108 27.27 -6.74 -30.78
N LYS A 109 26.66 -5.56 -30.87
CA LYS A 109 26.60 -4.79 -32.10
C LYS A 109 28.00 -4.38 -32.55
N GLN A 110 28.86 -3.86 -31.66
CA GLN A 110 30.26 -3.54 -31.99
C GLN A 110 31.04 -4.76 -32.46
N GLN A 111 30.97 -5.89 -31.73
CA GLN A 111 31.64 -7.13 -32.11
C GLN A 111 31.17 -7.63 -33.48
N THR A 112 29.86 -7.55 -33.76
CA THR A 112 29.31 -7.93 -35.06
C THR A 112 29.85 -7.03 -36.18
N LEU A 113 29.93 -5.71 -35.96
CA LEU A 113 30.53 -4.79 -36.93
C LEU A 113 32.01 -5.08 -37.18
N GLU A 114 32.80 -5.32 -36.12
CA GLU A 114 34.22 -5.66 -36.25
C GLU A 114 34.42 -7.00 -36.99
N GLN A 115 33.59 -7.99 -36.69
CA GLN A 115 33.64 -9.29 -37.34
C GLN A 115 33.24 -9.19 -38.82
N GLN A 116 32.25 -8.36 -39.16
CA GLN A 116 31.86 -8.07 -40.54
C GLN A 116 33.00 -7.40 -41.32
N GLN A 117 33.67 -6.40 -40.72
CA GLN A 117 34.81 -5.72 -41.33
C GLN A 117 35.99 -6.66 -41.55
N GLN A 118 36.29 -7.54 -40.60
CA GLN A 118 37.33 -8.56 -40.75
C GLN A 118 36.99 -9.55 -41.87
N LEU A 119 35.73 -9.96 -41.99
CA LEU A 119 35.28 -10.86 -43.06
C LEU A 119 35.41 -10.21 -44.44
N ASP A 120 35.01 -8.94 -44.56
CA ASP A 120 35.12 -8.17 -45.81
C ASP A 120 36.59 -7.93 -46.20
N GLN A 121 37.45 -7.65 -45.22
CA GLN A 121 38.89 -7.48 -45.44
C GLN A 121 39.57 -8.80 -45.83
N HIS A 122 39.18 -9.93 -45.23
CA HIS A 122 39.69 -11.25 -45.59
C HIS A 122 39.25 -11.69 -46.99
N LYS A 123 38.01 -11.36 -47.39
CA LYS A 123 37.47 -11.61 -48.73
C LYS A 123 38.14 -10.73 -49.79
N ALA A 124 38.51 -9.49 -49.45
CA ALA A 124 39.27 -8.61 -50.34
C ALA A 124 40.75 -9.03 -50.50
N SER A 125 41.30 -9.77 -49.53
CA SER A 125 42.71 -10.20 -49.50
C SER A 125 42.96 -11.56 -50.17
N THR A 126 41.92 -12.30 -50.55
CA THR A 126 42.05 -13.61 -51.21
C THR A 126 42.00 -13.40 -52.74
N PRO A 127 43.12 -13.47 -53.48
CA PRO A 127 43.10 -13.37 -54.93
C PRO A 127 42.48 -14.64 -55.49
N ASN A 128 41.53 -14.48 -56.41
CA ASN A 128 40.97 -15.52 -57.25
C ASN A 128 42.07 -16.37 -57.90
N SER A 129 42.47 -17.47 -57.25
CA SER A 129 43.34 -18.51 -57.81
C SER A 129 42.48 -19.62 -58.39
N ALA A 130 41.72 -19.29 -59.43
CA ALA A 130 41.05 -20.25 -60.30
C ALA A 130 41.20 -19.80 -61.76
N SER A 131 42.45 -19.63 -62.19
CA SER A 131 42.83 -19.60 -63.61
C SER A 131 44.21 -20.23 -63.79
N VAL A 132 44.32 -21.51 -63.43
CA VAL A 132 45.42 -22.36 -63.89
C VAL A 132 45.14 -22.71 -65.34
N THR A 133 45.97 -22.16 -66.21
CA THR A 133 46.06 -22.37 -67.65
C THR A 133 46.29 -23.83 -68.02
N ASN A 134 45.62 -24.38 -69.04
CA ASN A 134 46.31 -25.18 -70.04
C ASN A 134 45.51 -25.33 -71.36
N ASN A 135 45.84 -24.47 -72.32
CA ASN A 135 45.67 -24.74 -73.75
C ASN A 135 47.02 -25.25 -74.28
N LYS A 136 47.12 -26.57 -74.44
CA LYS A 136 48.04 -27.32 -75.32
C LYS A 136 47.21 -28.55 -75.69
N GLU A 137 46.90 -28.88 -76.94
CA GLU A 137 47.80 -29.15 -78.06
C GLU A 137 47.05 -28.90 -79.39
N GLU A 138 47.55 -27.97 -80.21
CA GLU A 138 47.40 -27.98 -81.67
C GLU A 138 48.81 -28.25 -82.24
N LEU A 139 48.98 -29.39 -82.91
CA LEU A 139 49.87 -29.65 -84.07
C LEU A 139 49.60 -31.06 -84.59
#